data_AF-A0A940LAU7-F1
#
_entry.id   AF-A0A940LAU7-F1
#
_cell.length_a   1.000
_cell.length_b   1.000
_cell.length_c   1.000
_cell.angle_alpha   90.00
_cell.angle_beta   90.00
_cell.angle_gamma   90.00
#
_symmetry.space_group_name_H-M   'P 1'
#
loop_
_entity.id
_entity.type
_entity.pdbx_description
1 polymer ?
#
loop_
_entity_poly.entity_id
_entity_poly.type
_entity_poly.pdbx_seq_one_letter_code
_entity_poly.pdbx_strand_id
1 'polypeptide(L)' 'MSKKITSALISVFYKDGLEPLVRELHNQGITIYSTGGTQNFIENLGIEVVPVEDLTSYPSILGGRVKT' A
#
# COMPACT_ATOMS: atom_id res chain seq x y z
N MET A 1 -7.64 -26.56 -0.20
CA MET A 1 -6.39 -25.90 0.23
C MET A 1 -6.68 -24.43 0.46
N SER A 2 -6.19 -23.86 1.57
CA SER A 2 -6.21 -22.41 1.80
C SER A 2 -5.13 -21.75 0.95
N LYS A 3 -5.45 -20.66 0.23
CA LYS A 3 -4.49 -19.90 -0.57
C LYS A 3 -3.85 -18.84 0.33
N LYS A 4 -2.52 -18.92 0.51
CA LYS A 4 -1.78 -17.93 1.30
C LYS A 4 -1.78 -16.58 0.58
N ILE A 5 -1.97 -15.50 1.34
CA ILE A 5 -1.84 -14.14 0.82
C ILE A 5 -0.35 -13.88 0.53
N THR A 6 -0.06 -13.35 -0.65
CA THR A 6 1.29 -12.98 -1.09
C THR A 6 1.45 -11.48 -1.29
N SER A 7 0.34 -10.76 -1.44
CA SER A 7 0.32 -9.32 -1.70
C SER A 7 -0.93 -8.65 -1.12
N ALA A 8 -0.83 -7.38 -0.74
CA ALA A 8 -1.93 -6.56 -0.26
C ALA A 8 -1.90 -5.17 -0.93
N LEU A 9 -3.05 -4.72 -1.44
CA LEU A 9 -3.25 -3.32 -1.87
C LEU A 9 -3.95 -2.56 -0.73
N ILE A 10 -3.34 -1.49 -0.25
CA ILE A 10 -3.82 -0.72 0.90
C ILE A 10 -4.05 0.73 0.49
N SER A 11 -5.28 1.21 0.65
CA SER A 11 -5.66 2.60 0.35
C SER A 11 -6.72 3.06 1.35
N VAL A 12 -6.31 3.84 2.35
CA VAL A 12 -7.17 4.25 3.46
C VAL A 12 -7.00 5.73 3.80
N PHE A 13 -8.13 6.39 4.08
CA PHE A 13 -8.14 7.79 4.46
C PHE A 13 -7.70 7.99 5.93
N TYR A 14 -8.33 7.30 6.87
CA TYR A 14 -7.92 7.25 8.28
C TYR A 14 -6.86 6.17 8.50
N LYS A 15 -5.79 6.50 9.25
CA LYS A 15 -4.64 5.61 9.47
C LYS A 15 -4.57 5.02 10.89
N ASP A 16 -5.54 5.34 11.74
CA ASP A 16 -5.61 4.79 13.09
C ASP A 16 -5.69 3.26 13.03
N GLY A 17 -4.79 2.60 13.75
CA GLY A 17 -4.67 1.14 13.74
C GLY A 17 -4.03 0.53 12.48
N LEU A 18 -3.60 1.33 11.49
CA LEU A 18 -2.96 0.79 10.28
C LEU A 18 -1.57 0.22 10.56
N GLU A 19 -0.80 0.87 11.44
CA GLU A 19 0.58 0.44 11.78
C GLU A 19 0.70 -1.04 12.19
N PRO A 20 -0.04 -1.56 13.19
CA PRO A 20 0.09 -2.96 13.58
C PRO A 20 -0.25 -3.93 12.43
N LEU A 21 -1.20 -3.57 11.56
CA LEU A 21 -1.56 -4.38 10.40
C LEU A 21 -0.41 -4.43 9.38
N VAL A 22 0.15 -3.29 9.00
CA VAL A 22 1.21 -3.25 7.97
C VAL A 22 2.52 -3.86 8.46
N ARG A 23 2.82 -3.75 9.75
CA ARG A 23 3.95 -4.46 10.38
C ARG A 23 3.77 -5.96 10.28
N GLU A 24 2.59 -6.47 10.59
CA GLU A 24 2.34 -7.91 10.51
C GLU A 24 2.41 -8.43 9.06
N LEU A 25 1.85 -7.69 8.11
CA LEU A 25 1.98 -8.04 6.68
C LEU A 25 3.45 -8.06 6.24
N HIS A 26 4.23 -7.05 6.63
CA HIS A 26 5.66 -6.98 6.34
C HIS A 26 6.44 -8.13 6.97
N ASN A 27 6.19 -8.46 8.25
CA ASN A 27 6.82 -9.58 8.94
C ASN A 27 6.53 -10.93 8.27
N GLN A 28 5.35 -11.07 7.65
CA GLN A 28 4.98 -12.27 6.90
C GLN A 28 5.55 -12.30 5.47
N GLY A 29 6.30 -11.27 5.05
CA GLY A 29 6.88 -11.15 3.72
C GLY A 29 5.85 -10.88 2.61
N ILE A 30 4.73 -10.24 2.96
CA ILE A 30 3.68 -9.87 2.00
C ILE A 30 4.06 -8.56 1.30
N THR A 31 4.00 -8.54 -0.03
CA THR A 31 4.24 -7.31 -0.81
C THR A 31 3.09 -6.33 -0.59
N ILE A 32 3.40 -5.10 -0.17
CA ILE A 32 2.42 -4.05 0.03
C ILE A 32 2.43 -3.12 -1.19
N TYR A 33 1.26 -2.91 -1.78
CA TYR A 33 1.00 -1.92 -2.80
C TYR A 33 0.19 -0.77 -2.22
N SER A 34 0.58 0.48 -2.51
CA SER A 34 -0.17 1.65 -2.07
C SER A 34 0.14 2.87 -2.95
N THR A 35 -0.53 3.98 -2.66
CA THR A 35 -0.35 5.27 -3.33
C THR A 35 -0.59 6.43 -2.35
N GLY A 36 0.03 7.58 -2.63
CA GLY A 36 -0.24 8.85 -1.97
C GLY A 36 -0.09 8.79 -0.44
N GLY A 37 -1.07 9.33 0.29
CA GLY A 37 -0.97 9.48 1.75
C GLY A 37 -0.93 8.15 2.52
N THR A 38 -1.39 7.04 1.94
CA THR A 38 -1.26 5.71 2.59
C THR A 38 0.14 5.14 2.38
N GLN A 39 0.70 5.25 1.17
CA GLN A 39 2.08 4.88 0.89
C GLN A 39 3.05 5.62 1.82
N ASN A 40 2.98 6.96 1.86
CA ASN A 40 3.86 7.78 2.69
C ASN A 40 3.79 7.39 4.17
N PHE A 41 2.60 7.06 4.67
CA PHE A 41 2.44 6.60 6.06
C PHE A 41 3.22 5.32 6.32
N ILE A 42 3.14 4.34 5.42
CA ILE A 42 3.79 3.03 5.58
C ILE A 42 5.31 3.14 5.41
N GLU A 43 5.77 3.91 4.42
CA GLU A 43 7.20 4.16 4.19
C GLU A 43 7.86 4.87 5.38
N ASN A 44 7.16 5.81 6.03
CA ASN A 44 7.64 6.48 7.24
C ASN A 44 7.84 5.52 8.43
N LEU A 45 7.24 4.32 8.40
CA LEU A 45 7.49 3.26 9.38
C LEU A 45 8.72 2.41 9.05
N GLY A 46 9.42 2.72 7.96
CA GLY A 46 10.55 1.95 7.43
C GLY A 46 10.15 0.69 6.66
N ILE A 47 8.89 0.60 6.21
CA ILE A 47 8.35 -0.56 5.51
C ILE A 47 8.32 -0.26 4.01
N GLU A 48 8.87 -1.18 3.21
CA GLU A 48 8.87 -1.07 1.74
C GLU A 48 7.45 -1.18 1.18
N VAL A 49 7.11 -0.28 0.25
CA VAL A 49 5.84 -0.25 -0.48
C VAL A 49 6.15 -0.17 -1.97
N VAL A 50 5.41 -0.95 -2.76
CA VAL A 50 5.42 -0.84 -4.22
C VAL A 50 4.36 0.20 -4.64
N PRO A 51 4.74 1.31 -5.28
CA PRO A 51 3.78 2.31 -5.76
C PRO A 51 2.82 1.71 -6.79
N VAL A 52 1.54 2.06 -6.72
CA VAL A 52 0.54 1.61 -7.70
C VAL A 52 0.72 2.30 -9.05
N GLU A 53 1.27 3.52 -9.05
CA GLU A 53 1.59 4.29 -10.24
C GLU A 53 2.61 3.56 -11.14
N ASP A 54 3.55 2.83 -10.54
CA ASP A 54 4.55 2.04 -11.27
C ASP A 54 3.93 0.84 -12.01
N LEU A 55 2.77 0.36 -11.56
CA LEU A 55 2.07 -0.77 -12.17
C LEU A 55 1.13 -0.35 -13.30
N THR A 56 0.54 0.84 -13.22
CA THR A 56 -0.59 1.20 -14.09
C THR A 56 -0.20 1.94 -15.37
N SER A 57 1.07 2.32 -15.54
CA SER A 57 1.59 3.08 -16.70
C SER A 57 0.84 4.38 -17.03
N TYR A 58 -0.14 4.77 -16.21
CA TYR A 58 -0.99 5.94 -16.40
C TYR A 58 -0.61 6.99 -15.36
N PRO A 59 -0.12 8.17 -15.78
CA PRO A 59 0.17 9.24 -14.84
C PRO A 59 -1.13 9.64 -14.13
N SER A 60 -1.06 9.97 -12.83
CA SER A 60 -2.24 10.42 -12.10
C SER A 60 -2.83 11.66 -12.76
N ILE A 61 -4.10 11.59 -13.13
CA ILE A 61 -4.84 12.68 -13.77
C ILE A 61 -5.89 13.27 -12.81
N LEU A 62 -6.32 14.51 -13.09
CA LEU A 62 -7.38 15.22 -12.36
C LEU A 62 -7.08 15.43 -10.86
N GLY A 63 -5.85 15.84 -10.52
CA GLY A 63 -5.49 16.18 -9.14
C GLY A 63 -5.55 14.99 -8.17
N GLY A 64 -5.19 13.79 -8.63
CA GLY A 64 -5.20 12.59 -7.80
C GLY A 64 -6.55 11.87 -7.69
N ARG A 65 -7.54 12.25 -8.52
CA ARG A 65 -8.88 11.63 -8.54
C ARG A 65 -8.91 10.28 -9.28
N VAL A 66 -7.92 10.00 -10.12
CA VAL A 66 -7.72 8.72 -10.80
C VAL A 66 -6.29 8.26 -10.49
N LYS A 67 -6.16 7.21 -9.68
CA LYS A 67 -4.87 6.77 -9.10
C LYS A 67 -4.79 5.27 -8.78
N THR A 68 -5.90 4.54 -8.86
CA THR A 68 -6.00 3.11 -8.51
C THR A 68 -6.79 2.38 -9.57
#